data_AF-A0ABD5DFN1-F1
#
_entry.id   AF-A0ABD5DFN1-F1
#
_cell.length_a   1.000
_cell.length_b   1.000
_cell.length_c   1.000
_cell.angle_alpha   90.00
_cell.angle_beta   90.00
_cell.angle_gamma   90.00
#
_symmetry.space_group_name_H-M   'P 1'
#
loop_
_entity.id
_entity.type
_entity.pdbx_description
1 polymer ?
#
loop_
_entity_poly.entity_id
_entity_poly.type
_entity_poly.pdbx_seq_one_letter_code
_entity_poly.pdbx_strand_id
1 'polypeptide(L)'
;NMPGMNGLETLDKLREKSLSGRVVVFSVSNHEEDVVTALKRGADGYLLKDMEPEDLLKALQQAAAGEMVLSEALTPVLAASLRANRATSDRDISQLTPRERDILKLIAQG
;
A
#
# COMPACT_ATOMS: atom_id res chain seq x y z
N ASN A 1 -3.25 -17.74 -5.33
CA ASN A 1 -2.05 -18.35 -5.94
C ASN A 1 -2.28 -18.59 -7.41
N MET A 2 -1.33 -18.15 -8.24
CA MET A 2 -1.27 -18.48 -9.67
C MET A 2 -0.22 -19.59 -9.88
N PRO A 3 -0.42 -20.52 -10.81
CA PRO A 3 0.60 -21.51 -11.15
C PRO A 3 1.85 -20.83 -11.74
N GLY A 4 3.03 -21.28 -11.33
CA GLY A 4 4.32 -20.85 -11.89
C GLY A 4 4.90 -19.57 -11.30
N MET A 5 4.15 -18.47 -11.25
CA MET A 5 4.66 -17.17 -10.80
C MET A 5 3.76 -16.55 -9.73
N ASN A 6 4.36 -15.94 -8.71
CA ASN A 6 3.60 -15.28 -7.65
C ASN A 6 3.02 -13.93 -8.14
N GLY A 7 1.96 -13.44 -7.49
CA GLY A 7 1.24 -12.25 -7.93
C GLY A 7 2.07 -10.96 -7.90
N LEU A 8 2.93 -10.81 -6.89
CA LEU A 8 3.77 -9.62 -6.74
C LEU A 8 4.92 -9.59 -7.76
N GLU A 9 5.55 -10.73 -8.03
CA GLU A 9 6.56 -10.87 -9.09
C GLU A 9 5.94 -10.62 -10.47
N THR A 10 4.67 -11.00 -10.65
CA THR A 10 3.91 -10.67 -11.87
C THR A 10 3.70 -9.18 -12.01
N LEU A 11 3.35 -8.51 -10.92
CA LEU A 11 3.22 -7.07 -10.88
C LEU A 11 4.55 -6.37 -11.23
N ASP A 12 5.66 -6.79 -10.62
CA ASP A 12 6.98 -6.21 -10.88
C ASP A 12 7.35 -6.30 -12.37
N LYS A 13 7.21 -7.50 -12.96
CA LYS A 13 7.48 -7.72 -14.40
C LYS A 13 6.52 -6.96 -15.32
N LEU A 14 5.28 -6.73 -14.90
CA LEU A 14 4.33 -5.89 -15.66
C LEU A 14 4.76 -4.43 -15.63
N ARG A 15 5.26 -3.94 -14.50
CA ARG A 15 5.73 -2.55 -14.36
C ARG A 15 7.05 -2.29 -15.06
N GLU A 16 7.95 -3.26 -15.11
CA GLU A 16 9.17 -3.19 -15.91
C GLU A 16 8.88 -3.00 -17.42
N LYS A 17 7.73 -3.49 -17.91
CA LYS A 17 7.34 -3.37 -19.33
C LYS A 17 6.81 -1.97 -19.72
N SER A 18 6.76 -1.00 -18.80
CA SER A 18 6.30 0.37 -19.07
C SER A 18 4.94 0.42 -19.78
N LEU A 19 4.00 -0.40 -19.32
CA LEU A 19 2.64 -0.43 -19.82
C LEU A 19 1.89 0.85 -19.40
N SER A 20 1.17 1.48 -20.32
CA SER A 20 0.30 2.63 -20.03
C SER A 20 -1.02 2.23 -19.35
N GLY A 21 -1.31 0.92 -19.32
CA GLY A 21 -2.51 0.38 -18.72
C GLY A 21 -2.43 0.31 -17.20
N ARG A 22 -3.61 0.21 -16.59
CA ARG A 22 -3.71 -0.02 -15.15
C ARG A 22 -3.51 -1.46 -14.77
N VAL A 23 -2.91 -1.68 -13.60
CA VAL A 23 -2.75 -3.01 -13.01
C VAL A 23 -3.52 -3.08 -11.70
N VAL A 24 -4.59 -3.88 -11.71
CA VAL A 24 -5.41 -4.16 -10.52
C VAL A 24 -5.09 -5.56 -10.03
N VAL A 25 -4.75 -5.69 -8.74
CA VAL A 25 -4.49 -6.99 -8.10
C VAL A 25 -5.80 -7.58 -7.59
N PHE A 26 -6.04 -8.87 -7.85
CA PHE A 26 -7.23 -9.59 -7.40
C PHE A 26 -6.83 -10.76 -6.48
N SER A 27 -7.12 -10.64 -5.19
CA SER A 27 -6.54 -11.49 -4.13
C SER A 27 -7.58 -11.95 -3.11
N VAL A 28 -7.32 -13.07 -2.44
CA VAL A 28 -8.11 -13.49 -1.25
C VAL A 28 -7.60 -12.83 0.04
N SER A 29 -6.38 -12.25 0.00
CA SER A 29 -5.75 -11.69 1.19
C SER A 29 -6.22 -10.26 1.43
N ASN A 30 -6.66 -10.00 2.65
CA ASN A 30 -6.97 -8.67 3.18
C ASN A 30 -5.92 -8.18 4.20
N HIS A 31 -4.77 -8.83 4.27
CA HIS A 31 -3.69 -8.44 5.17
C HIS A 31 -3.11 -7.08 4.75
N GLU A 32 -2.86 -6.23 5.75
CA GLU A 32 -2.30 -4.89 5.53
C GLU A 32 -1.01 -4.90 4.71
N GLU A 33 -0.11 -5.81 5.05
CA GLU A 33 1.19 -5.91 4.40
C GLU A 33 1.06 -6.24 2.91
N ASP A 34 0.12 -7.11 2.53
CA ASP A 34 -0.11 -7.47 1.13
C ASP A 34 -0.66 -6.30 0.31
N VAL A 35 -1.66 -5.60 0.87
CA VAL A 35 -2.28 -4.44 0.23
C VAL A 35 -1.25 -3.33 0.04
N VAL A 36 -0.53 -2.99 1.10
CA VAL A 36 0.48 -1.94 1.09
C VAL A 36 1.64 -2.31 0.15
N THR A 37 2.07 -3.56 0.16
CA THR A 37 3.16 -4.03 -0.72
C THR A 37 2.74 -3.98 -2.19
N ALA A 38 1.53 -4.42 -2.52
CA ALA A 38 1.02 -4.34 -3.88
C ALA A 38 0.94 -2.89 -4.39
N LEU A 39 0.40 -1.97 -3.57
CA LEU A 39 0.32 -0.55 -3.93
C LEU A 39 1.71 0.09 -4.06
N LYS A 40 2.65 -0.21 -3.15
CA LYS A 40 4.04 0.27 -3.23
C LYS A 40 4.79 -0.24 -4.46
N ARG A 41 4.49 -1.46 -4.92
CA ARG A 41 5.00 -2.04 -6.18
C ARG A 41 4.29 -1.50 -7.41
N GLY A 42 3.40 -0.52 -7.23
CA GLY A 42 2.74 0.19 -8.30
C GLY A 42 1.47 -0.46 -8.79
N ALA A 43 0.74 -1.24 -8.00
CA ALA A 43 -0.64 -1.58 -8.35
C ALA A 43 -1.52 -0.30 -8.31
N ASP A 44 -2.40 -0.13 -9.29
CA ASP A 44 -3.38 0.98 -9.33
C ASP A 44 -4.70 0.61 -8.64
N GLY A 45 -4.81 -0.63 -8.16
CA GLY A 45 -5.95 -1.07 -7.38
C GLY A 45 -5.75 -2.44 -6.77
N TYR A 46 -6.55 -2.73 -5.75
CA TYR A 46 -6.54 -4.01 -5.05
C TYR A 46 -7.97 -4.41 -4.70
N LEU A 47 -8.40 -5.53 -5.27
CA LEU A 47 -9.75 -6.07 -5.11
C LEU A 47 -9.72 -7.45 -4.46
N LEU A 48 -10.68 -7.71 -3.58
CA LEU A 48 -10.84 -8.99 -2.90
C LEU A 48 -11.69 -9.96 -3.72
N LYS A 49 -11.32 -11.25 -3.70
CA LYS A 49 -12.00 -12.31 -4.47
C LYS A 49 -13.39 -12.69 -3.96
N ASP A 50 -13.78 -12.21 -2.80
CA ASP A 50 -15.08 -12.41 -2.18
C ASP A 50 -16.06 -11.25 -2.44
N MET A 51 -15.67 -10.26 -3.26
CA MET A 51 -16.57 -9.18 -3.68
C MET A 51 -17.80 -9.73 -4.42
N GLU A 52 -18.95 -9.11 -4.17
CA GLU A 52 -20.15 -9.35 -4.96
C GLU A 52 -19.89 -9.02 -6.44
N PRO A 53 -20.38 -9.83 -7.40
CA PRO A 53 -20.11 -9.65 -8.82
C PRO A 53 -20.45 -8.26 -9.36
N GLU A 54 -21.53 -7.66 -8.85
CA GLU A 54 -21.97 -6.31 -9.25
C GLU A 54 -20.98 -5.23 -8.82
N ASP A 55 -20.39 -5.37 -7.63
CA ASP A 55 -19.41 -4.42 -7.12
C ASP A 55 -18.04 -4.61 -7.76
N LEU A 56 -17.68 -5.85 -8.08
CA LEU A 56 -16.49 -6.14 -8.90
C LEU A 56 -16.60 -5.49 -10.28
N LEU A 57 -17.77 -5.58 -10.92
CA LEU A 57 -18.01 -4.96 -12.23
C LEU A 57 -17.86 -3.44 -12.17
N LYS A 58 -18.46 -2.79 -11.17
CA LYS A 58 -18.34 -1.33 -10.95
C LYS A 58 -16.87 -0.94 -10.74
N ALA A 59 -16.14 -1.66 -9.90
CA ALA A 59 -14.73 -1.40 -9.63
C ALA A 59 -13.87 -1.55 -10.90
N LEU A 60 -14.13 -2.54 -11.74
CA LEU A 60 -13.40 -2.70 -13.00
C LEU A 60 -13.68 -1.55 -13.98
N GLN A 61 -14.93 -1.07 -14.06
CA GLN A 61 -15.29 0.09 -14.89
C GLN A 61 -14.57 1.36 -14.42
N GLN A 62 -14.54 1.62 -13.11
CA GLN A 62 -13.80 2.72 -12.51
C GLN A 62 -12.30 2.62 -12.81
N ALA A 63 -11.71 1.43 -12.60
CA ALA A 63 -10.30 1.19 -12.90
C ALA A 63 -9.96 1.42 -14.38
N ALA A 64 -10.85 1.05 -15.30
CA ALA A 64 -10.67 1.31 -16.72
C ALA A 64 -10.80 2.81 -17.07
N ALA A 65 -11.61 3.56 -16.32
CA ALA A 65 -11.91 4.96 -16.61
C ALA A 65 -10.84 5.94 -16.14
N GLY A 66 -10.16 5.66 -15.03
CA GLY A 66 -9.42 6.74 -14.35
C GLY A 66 -9.33 6.56 -12.83
N GLU A 67 -10.16 5.68 -12.30
CA GLU A 67 -10.28 5.30 -10.90
C GLU A 67 -9.05 4.56 -10.34
N MET A 68 -8.49 4.99 -9.19
CA MET A 68 -7.84 4.05 -8.27
C MET A 68 -8.94 3.29 -7.54
N VAL A 69 -8.87 1.96 -7.51
CA VAL A 69 -9.94 1.13 -6.92
C VAL A 69 -9.43 0.26 -5.78
N LEU A 70 -10.19 0.22 -4.70
CA LEU A 70 -9.89 -0.55 -3.52
C LEU A 70 -11.17 -1.18 -3.00
N SER A 71 -11.14 -2.46 -2.64
CA SER A 71 -12.27 -3.08 -1.95
C SER A 71 -12.58 -2.31 -0.66
N GLU A 72 -13.86 -2.10 -0.39
CA GLU A 72 -14.33 -1.32 0.76
C GLU A 72 -13.71 -1.82 2.08
N ALA A 73 -13.63 -3.15 2.25
CA ALA A 73 -13.02 -3.82 3.40
C ALA A 73 -11.55 -3.47 3.65
N LEU A 74 -10.83 -2.96 2.65
CA LEU A 74 -9.41 -2.60 2.73
C LEU A 74 -9.18 -1.12 3.02
N THR A 75 -10.22 -0.28 2.97
CA THR A 75 -10.15 1.13 3.36
C THR A 75 -9.60 1.33 4.77
N PRO A 76 -10.10 0.64 5.83
CA PRO A 76 -9.56 0.79 7.18
C PRO A 76 -8.12 0.31 7.29
N VAL A 77 -7.76 -0.73 6.54
CA VAL A 77 -6.40 -1.31 6.49
C VAL A 77 -5.40 -0.29 5.93
N LEU A 78 -5.75 0.35 4.81
CA LEU A 78 -4.91 1.40 4.23
C LEU A 78 -4.81 2.62 5.16
N ALA A 79 -5.92 3.02 5.78
CA ALA A 79 -5.94 4.14 6.73
C ALA A 79 -5.05 3.87 7.96
N ALA A 80 -5.07 2.64 8.49
CA ALA A 80 -4.19 2.23 9.58
C ALA A 80 -2.71 2.33 9.18
N SER A 81 -2.36 1.84 7.98
CA SER A 81 -0.99 1.90 7.48
C SER A 81 -0.48 3.32 7.28
N LEU A 82 -1.33 4.23 6.77
CA LEU A 82 -0.98 5.64 6.62
C LEU A 82 -0.77 6.33 7.97
N ARG A 83 -1.57 6.00 8.99
CA ARG A 83 -1.39 6.51 10.36
C ARG A 83 -0.12 5.98 10.99
N ALA A 84 0.19 4.70 10.82
CA ALA A 84 1.41 4.07 11.32
C ALA A 84 2.67 4.68 10.67
N ASN A 85 2.68 4.86 9.35
CA ASN A 85 3.78 5.52 8.65
C ASN A 85 3.99 6.96 9.14
N ARG A 86 2.91 7.69 9.44
CA ARG A 86 2.99 9.05 9.98
C ARG A 86 3.62 9.09 11.38
N ALA A 87 3.38 8.05 12.19
CA ALA A 87 4.01 7.90 13.51
C ALA A 87 5.49 7.52 13.42
N THR A 88 5.92 6.83 12.35
CA THR A 88 7.34 6.47 12.13
C THR A 88 8.15 7.55 11.43
N SER A 89 7.51 8.48 10.71
CA SER A 89 8.18 9.66 10.17
C SER A 89 8.52 10.71 11.24
N ASP A 90 8.24 10.42 12.50
CA ASP A 90 8.55 11.29 13.63
C ASP A 90 9.55 10.61 14.56
N ARG A 91 10.71 11.25 14.74
CA ARG A 91 11.86 10.91 15.60
C ARG A 91 12.94 10.00 15.02
N ASP A 92 13.50 10.41 13.89
CA ASP A 92 14.86 9.98 13.55
C ASP A 92 15.89 10.74 14.42
N ILE A 93 16.14 10.23 15.64
CA ILE A 93 17.15 10.77 16.57
C ILE A 93 18.55 10.80 15.91
N SER A 94 18.78 10.02 14.85
CA SER A 94 20.04 10.00 14.13
C SER A 94 20.33 11.30 13.35
N GLN A 95 19.30 12.11 13.05
CA GLN A 95 19.44 13.41 12.38
C GLN A 95 19.81 14.55 13.33
N LEU A 96 19.69 14.36 14.65
CA LEU A 96 20.08 15.36 15.61
C LEU A 96 21.61 15.50 15.63
N THR A 97 22.10 16.73 15.55
CA THR A 97 23.50 17.04 15.80
C THR A 97 23.87 16.66 17.24
N PRO A 98 25.15 16.43 17.55
CA PRO A 98 25.58 16.09 18.92
C PRO A 98 25.02 17.06 19.97
N ARG A 99 25.02 18.36 19.65
CA ARG A 99 24.53 19.41 20.55
C ARG A 99 23.01 19.38 20.77
N GLU A 100 22.22 19.04 19.75
CA GLU A 100 20.77 18.89 19.89
C GLU A 100 20.40 17.66 20.72
N ARG A 101 21.18 16.57 20.63
CA ARG A 101 20.99 15.39 21.50
C ARG A 101 21.29 15.71 22.95
N ASP A 102 22.35 16.46 23.22
CA ASP A 102 22.72 16.87 24.57
C ASP A 102 21.64 17.75 25.21
N ILE A 103 21.09 18.69 24.45
CA ILE A 103 19.98 19.54 24.90
C ILE A 103 18.72 18.70 25.16
N LEU A 104 18.36 17.80 24.24
CA LEU A 104 17.19 16.92 24.40
C LEU A 104 17.31 16.04 25.65
N LYS A 105 18.51 15.54 25.94
CA LYS A 105 18.80 14.73 27.13
C LYS A 105 18.62 15.52 28.43
N LEU A 106 19.03 16.79 28.45
CA LEU A 106 18.83 17.66 29.61
C LEU A 106 17.35 17.98 29.82
N ILE A 107 16.60 18.27 28.74
CA ILE A 107 15.15 18.51 28.82
C ILE A 107 14.39 17.26 29.34
N ALA A 108 14.80 16.06 28.92
CA ALA A 108 14.17 14.82 29.36
C ALA A 108 14.44 14.48 30.84
N GLN A 109 15.43 15.11 31.47
CA GLN A 109 15.79 14.92 32.87
C GLN A 109 15.13 15.94 33.82
N GLY A 110 14.39 16.92 33.29
CA GLY A 110 13.68 17.95 34.05
C GLY A 110 14.46 19.26 34.11
#